data_AF-A0A7Z7QUM7-F1
#
_entry.id   AF-A0A7Z7QUM7-F1
#
_cell.length_a   1.000
_cell.length_b   1.000
_cell.length_c   1.000
_cell.angle_alpha   90.00
_cell.angle_beta   90.00
_cell.angle_gamma   90.00
#
_symmetry.space_group_name_H-M   'P 1'
#
loop_
_entity.id
_entity.type
_entity.pdbx_description
1 polymer ?
#
loop_
_entity_poly.entity_id
_entity_poly.type
_entity_poly.pdbx_seq_one_letter_code
_entity_poly.pdbx_strand_id
1 'polypeptide(L)'
;MNENQRRQIWVMRSKGLGYGTIAQAVNLPRDAVRKFCSRRPELKGYGHVVQQMIEAQGYDYCLTCGIKLDHKLVGRPKKFCSDKCRKVYWDTHREEHDKDKTAYDELTCQNCGRSFFSYANPNRKFCSHSCYIQSRFYKGGHNDQSTNYGD
;
A
#
# COMPACT_ATOMS: atom_id res chain seq x y z
N MET A 1 26.72 -2.34 -0.17
CA MET A 1 25.33 -2.30 0.32
C MET A 1 24.53 -1.29 -0.51
N ASN A 2 23.68 -1.79 -1.41
CA ASN A 2 22.81 -0.98 -2.27
C ASN A 2 21.51 -0.57 -1.55
N GLU A 3 20.67 0.25 -2.19
CA GLU A 3 19.40 0.71 -1.59
C GLU A 3 18.44 -0.43 -1.26
N ASN A 4 18.33 -1.45 -2.10
CA ASN A 4 17.43 -2.58 -1.87
C ASN A 4 17.84 -3.34 -0.60
N GLN A 5 19.14 -3.65 -0.47
CA GLN A 5 19.69 -4.27 0.73
C GLN A 5 19.46 -3.40 1.98
N ARG A 6 19.59 -2.07 1.88
CA ARG A 6 19.27 -1.16 3.00
C ARG A 6 17.81 -1.26 3.42
N ARG A 7 16.88 -1.30 2.46
CA ARG A 7 15.43 -1.47 2.72
C ARG A 7 15.15 -2.81 3.37
N GLN A 8 15.69 -3.89 2.83
CA GLN A 8 15.53 -5.25 3.38
C GLN A 8 16.06 -5.34 4.81
N ILE A 9 17.22 -4.77 5.10
CA ILE A 9 17.77 -4.74 6.46
C ILE A 9 16.84 -3.98 7.40
N TRP A 10 16.31 -2.82 7.00
CA TRP A 10 15.37 -2.07 7.83
C TRP A 10 14.12 -2.89 8.14
N VAL A 11 13.46 -3.41 7.11
CA VAL A 11 12.21 -4.20 7.25
C VAL A 11 12.43 -5.44 8.11
N MET A 12 13.51 -6.18 7.89
CA MET A 12 13.78 -7.36 8.70
C MET A 12 14.11 -6.98 10.14
N ARG A 13 14.82 -5.87 10.35
CA ARG A 13 15.18 -5.44 11.70
C ARG A 13 13.97 -4.91 12.47
N SER A 14 13.04 -4.22 11.81
CA SER A 14 11.78 -3.80 12.42
C SER A 14 10.85 -4.97 12.75
N LYS A 15 11.02 -6.13 12.08
CA LYS A 15 10.37 -7.40 12.43
C LYS A 15 11.14 -8.21 13.50
N GLY A 16 12.16 -7.61 14.11
CA GLY A 16 12.93 -8.20 15.19
C GLY A 16 13.99 -9.23 14.81
N LEU A 17 14.27 -9.44 13.51
CA LEU A 17 15.25 -10.43 13.05
C LEU A 17 16.69 -10.03 13.36
N GLY A 18 17.49 -10.95 13.91
CA GLY A 18 18.90 -10.74 14.29
C GLY A 18 19.84 -10.39 13.13
N TYR A 19 20.97 -9.74 13.42
CA TYR A 19 21.95 -9.35 12.39
C TYR A 19 22.47 -10.52 11.54
N GLY A 20 22.62 -11.72 12.13
CA GLY A 20 23.08 -12.91 11.42
C GLY A 20 22.07 -13.40 10.38
N THR A 21 20.80 -13.53 10.78
CA THR A 21 19.70 -13.93 9.89
C THR A 21 19.53 -12.93 8.75
N ILE A 22 19.58 -11.64 9.06
CA ILE A 22 19.49 -10.59 8.04
C ILE A 22 20.66 -10.69 7.06
N ALA A 23 21.87 -10.84 7.56
CA ALA A 23 23.09 -10.93 6.74
C ALA A 23 23.02 -12.06 5.71
N GLN A 24 22.53 -13.23 6.12
CA GLN A 24 22.28 -14.35 5.22
C GLN A 24 21.24 -14.01 4.16
N ALA A 25 20.11 -13.42 4.56
CA ALA A 25 19.01 -13.14 3.64
C ALA A 25 19.34 -12.07 2.58
N VAL A 26 20.16 -11.07 2.92
CA VAL A 26 20.54 -9.98 2.00
C VAL A 26 21.89 -10.19 1.30
N ASN A 27 22.52 -11.34 1.54
CA ASN A 27 23.85 -11.72 1.07
C ASN A 27 24.92 -10.64 1.37
N LEU A 28 25.07 -10.30 2.65
CA LEU A 28 26.08 -9.36 3.15
C LEU A 28 26.79 -9.91 4.38
N PRO A 29 28.02 -9.46 4.69
CA PRO A 29 28.66 -9.79 5.96
C PRO A 29 27.84 -9.28 7.16
N ARG A 30 27.81 -10.05 8.26
CA ARG A 30 27.14 -9.67 9.52
C ARG A 30 27.58 -8.28 10.00
N ASP A 31 28.86 -7.96 9.87
CA ASP A 31 29.39 -6.65 10.27
C ASP A 31 28.89 -5.49 9.41
N ALA A 32 28.59 -5.73 8.13
CA ALA A 32 27.98 -4.71 7.28
C ALA A 32 26.56 -4.38 7.75
N VAL A 33 25.78 -5.40 8.14
CA VAL A 33 24.44 -5.23 8.74
C VAL A 33 24.55 -4.52 10.09
N ARG A 34 25.44 -4.99 10.97
CA ARG A 34 25.68 -4.38 12.28
C ARG A 34 26.06 -2.90 12.16
N LYS A 35 26.99 -2.55 11.26
CA LYS A 35 27.42 -1.17 11.00
C LYS A 35 26.30 -0.30 10.44
N PHE A 36 25.40 -0.88 9.63
CA PHE A 36 24.23 -0.17 9.13
C PHE A 36 23.23 0.12 10.27
N CYS A 37 22.95 -0.85 11.13
CA CYS A 37 22.05 -0.70 12.26
C CYS A 37 22.65 0.18 13.37
N SER A 38 23.95 0.13 13.63
CA SER A 38 24.58 0.90 14.70
C SER A 38 24.56 2.41 14.46
N ARG A 39 24.45 2.84 13.19
CA ARG A 39 24.30 4.25 12.78
C ARG A 39 22.86 4.77 12.91
N ARG A 40 21.93 3.91 13.31
CA ARG A 40 20.49 4.19 13.44
C ARG A 40 20.07 3.77 14.86
N PRO A 41 19.93 4.71 15.80
CA PRO A 41 19.57 4.41 17.19
C PRO A 41 18.34 3.49 17.31
N GLU A 42 17.40 3.62 16.38
CA GLU A 42 16.14 2.87 16.31
C GLU A 42 16.33 1.38 15.99
N LEU A 43 17.42 1.04 15.29
CA LEU A 43 17.73 -0.34 14.90
C LEU A 43 18.78 -1.01 15.82
N LYS A 44 19.22 -0.28 16.84
CA LYS A 44 20.27 -0.71 17.77
C LYS A 44 19.64 -1.52 18.91
N GLY A 45 20.37 -2.55 19.36
CA GLY A 45 19.94 -3.40 20.47
C GLY A 45 19.37 -4.74 20.00
N TYR A 46 18.67 -5.42 20.91
CA TYR A 46 18.06 -6.72 20.65
C TYR A 46 16.90 -6.60 19.67
N GLY A 47 16.71 -7.62 18.82
CA GLY A 47 15.72 -7.56 17.75
C GLY A 47 14.28 -7.38 18.25
N HIS A 48 13.86 -8.17 19.23
CA HIS A 48 12.52 -8.05 19.81
C HIS A 48 12.27 -6.67 20.43
N VAL A 49 13.29 -6.05 21.05
CA VAL A 49 13.19 -4.70 21.60
C VAL A 49 13.02 -3.67 20.48
N VAL A 50 13.80 -3.78 19.40
CA VAL A 50 13.68 -2.91 18.22
C VAL A 50 12.27 -3.01 17.62
N GLN A 51 11.74 -4.22 17.51
CA GLN A 51 10.38 -4.44 17.02
C GLN A 51 9.35 -3.74 17.90
N GLN A 52 9.38 -3.98 19.22
CA GLN A 52 8.46 -3.36 20.17
C GLN A 52 8.54 -1.82 20.14
N MET A 53 9.75 -1.26 20.04
CA MET A 53 9.94 0.19 19.94
C MET A 53 9.34 0.77 18.67
N ILE A 54 9.55 0.13 17.52
CA ILE A 54 9.02 0.60 16.23
C ILE A 54 7.49 0.46 16.20
N GLU A 55 6.94 -0.64 16.73
CA GLU A 55 5.49 -0.83 16.84
C GLU A 55 4.85 0.23 17.75
N ALA A 56 5.48 0.56 18.88
CA ALA A 56 5.00 1.59 19.80
C ALA A 56 5.07 3.03 19.22
N GLN A 57 5.99 3.29 18.30
CA GLN A 57 6.18 4.60 17.64
C GLN A 57 5.18 4.86 16.50
N GLY A 58 4.32 3.89 16.15
CA GLY A 58 3.30 4.07 15.12
C GLY A 58 3.90 4.31 13.73
N TYR A 59 3.67 5.47 13.13
CA TYR A 59 4.08 5.79 11.75
C TYR A 59 5.23 6.80 11.66
N ASP A 60 6.07 6.94 12.69
CA ASP A 60 7.20 7.89 12.68
C ASP A 60 8.26 7.59 11.59
N TYR A 61 8.25 6.39 11.02
CA TYR A 61 9.16 5.97 9.95
C TYR A 61 8.38 5.42 8.76
N CYS A 62 8.95 5.64 7.57
CA CYS A 62 8.39 5.07 6.35
C CYS A 62 8.38 3.54 6.43
N LEU A 63 7.21 2.95 6.24
CA LEU A 63 7.03 1.49 6.29
C LEU A 63 7.87 0.74 5.25
N THR A 64 8.26 1.40 4.15
CA THR A 64 9.03 0.77 3.06
C THR A 64 10.54 0.91 3.21
N CYS A 65 11.02 2.08 3.64
CA CYS A 65 12.45 2.41 3.57
C CYS A 65 13.04 2.85 4.90
N GLY A 66 12.22 3.08 5.94
CA GLY A 66 12.69 3.43 7.27
C GLY A 66 13.18 4.85 7.44
N ILE A 67 12.97 5.72 6.46
CA ILE A 67 13.28 7.15 6.61
C ILE A 67 12.25 7.75 7.58
N LYS A 68 12.74 8.56 8.52
CA LYS A 68 11.89 9.31 9.45
C LYS A 68 10.91 10.20 8.68
N LEU A 69 9.64 10.14 9.05
CA LEU A 69 8.58 10.91 8.44
C LEU A 69 8.41 12.25 9.15
N ASP A 70 8.25 13.29 8.34
CA ASP A 70 7.84 14.60 8.82
C ASP A 70 6.31 14.70 8.77
N HIS A 71 5.68 14.53 9.94
CA HIS A 71 4.24 14.58 10.11
C HIS A 71 3.76 16.03 10.18
N LYS A 72 2.69 16.33 9.44
CA LYS A 72 1.97 17.59 9.65
C LYS A 72 1.21 17.51 10.98
N LEU A 73 1.10 18.63 11.67
CA LEU A 73 0.34 18.74 12.94
C LEU A 73 -1.15 18.40 12.79
N VAL A 74 -1.68 18.50 11.58
CA VAL A 74 -3.10 18.29 11.27
C VAL A 74 -3.25 17.25 10.16
N GLY A 75 -4.24 16.37 10.31
CA GLY A 75 -4.63 15.38 9.32
C GLY A 75 -4.10 13.97 9.62
N ARG A 76 -4.30 13.06 8.66
CA ARG A 76 -3.89 11.67 8.80
C ARG A 76 -2.35 11.57 8.79
N PRO A 77 -1.73 10.81 9.72
CA PRO A 77 -0.29 10.61 9.71
C PRO A 77 0.19 9.99 8.41
N LYS A 78 1.34 10.45 7.92
CA LYS A 78 2.00 9.84 6.75
C LYS A 78 2.46 8.44 7.12
N LYS A 79 2.35 7.50 6.19
CA LYS A 79 2.95 6.16 6.31
C LYS A 79 4.18 5.96 5.42
N PHE A 80 4.35 6.85 4.43
CA PHE A 80 5.36 6.74 3.38
C PHE A 80 6.04 8.08 3.14
N CYS A 81 7.34 8.05 2.84
CA CYS A 81 8.11 9.26 2.51
C CYS A 81 7.89 9.72 1.06
N SER A 82 7.35 8.85 0.19
CA SER A 82 7.14 9.13 -1.24
C SER A 82 6.12 8.17 -1.85
N ASP A 83 5.56 8.56 -2.98
CA ASP A 83 4.67 7.73 -3.80
C ASP A 83 5.34 6.44 -4.28
N LYS A 84 6.65 6.50 -4.58
CA LYS A 84 7.46 5.32 -4.89
C LYS A 84 7.46 4.31 -3.73
N CYS A 85 7.68 4.78 -2.50
CA CYS A 85 7.66 3.91 -1.32
C CYS A 85 6.26 3.35 -1.05
N ARG A 86 5.21 4.16 -1.23
CA ARG A 86 3.81 3.71 -1.13
C ARG A 86 3.54 2.55 -2.08
N LYS A 87 3.90 2.70 -3.36
CA LYS A 87 3.68 1.66 -4.38
C LYS A 87 4.41 0.36 -4.05
N VAL A 88 5.70 0.43 -3.74
CA VAL A 88 6.52 -0.74 -3.39
C VAL A 88 5.95 -1.49 -2.18
N TYR A 89 5.48 -0.76 -1.16
CA TYR A 89 4.86 -1.39 0.01
C TYR A 89 3.61 -2.17 -0.38
N TRP A 90 2.66 -1.52 -1.08
CA TRP A 90 1.41 -2.16 -1.44
C TRP A 90 1.55 -3.27 -2.50
N ASP A 91 2.57 -3.24 -3.35
CA ASP A 91 2.85 -4.35 -4.28
C ASP A 91 3.27 -5.64 -3.54
N THR A 92 3.94 -5.48 -2.38
CA THR A 92 4.51 -6.57 -1.57
C THR A 92 3.65 -6.99 -0.38
N HIS A 93 2.70 -6.14 0.05
CA HIS A 93 1.79 -6.38 1.18
C HIS A 93 0.33 -6.27 0.71
N ARG A 94 0.00 -6.94 -0.40
CA ARG A 94 -1.36 -6.90 -0.98
C ARG A 94 -2.38 -7.55 -0.05
N GLU A 95 -1.94 -8.48 0.78
CA GLU A 95 -2.72 -9.16 1.82
C GLU A 95 -3.13 -8.24 2.97
N GLU A 96 -2.38 -7.17 3.25
CA GLU A 96 -2.76 -6.15 4.24
C GLU A 96 -3.85 -5.21 3.73
N HIS A 97 -4.17 -5.29 2.43
CA HIS A 97 -5.30 -4.56 1.86
C HIS A 97 -6.61 -5.20 2.31
N ASP A 98 -7.12 -4.70 3.42
CA ASP A 98 -8.39 -5.12 4.02
C ASP A 98 -9.55 -4.81 3.06
N LYS A 99 -9.98 -5.83 2.31
CA LYS A 99 -11.10 -5.79 1.36
C LYS A 99 -12.45 -5.65 2.06
N ASP A 100 -12.53 -5.97 3.34
CA ASP A 100 -13.78 -5.91 4.10
C ASP A 100 -14.02 -4.49 4.64
N LYS A 101 -12.94 -3.77 4.98
CA LYS A 101 -13.01 -2.34 5.35
C LYS A 101 -12.97 -1.40 4.15
N THR A 102 -12.50 -1.85 3.00
CA THR A 102 -12.67 -1.08 1.76
C THR A 102 -14.07 -1.32 1.27
N ALA A 103 -14.81 -0.25 0.99
CA ALA A 103 -16.23 -0.29 0.63
C ALA A 103 -16.43 -0.99 -0.74
N TYR A 104 -16.26 -2.31 -0.78
CA TYR A 104 -16.52 -3.13 -1.94
C TYR A 104 -17.94 -3.65 -1.85
N ASP A 105 -18.84 -3.02 -2.58
CA ASP A 105 -20.19 -3.52 -2.73
C ASP A 105 -20.24 -4.55 -3.85
N GLU A 106 -20.74 -5.75 -3.58
CA GLU A 106 -21.07 -6.70 -4.64
C GLU A 106 -22.34 -6.23 -5.35
N LEU A 107 -22.21 -5.91 -6.63
CA LEU A 107 -23.29 -5.38 -7.46
C LEU A 107 -23.50 -6.28 -8.68
N THR A 108 -24.71 -6.28 -9.21
CA THR A 108 -25.02 -6.98 -10.46
C THR A 108 -25.00 -6.00 -11.63
N CYS A 109 -24.26 -6.34 -12.69
CA CYS A 109 -24.18 -5.47 -13.86
C CYS A 109 -25.51 -5.42 -14.63
N GLN A 110 -26.04 -4.23 -14.86
CA GLN A 110 -27.30 -4.03 -15.59
C GLN A 110 -27.24 -4.40 -17.07
N ASN A 111 -26.03 -4.52 -17.65
CA ASN A 111 -25.87 -4.94 -19.05
C ASN A 111 -25.72 -6.46 -19.20
N CYS A 112 -24.76 -7.07 -18.49
CA CYS A 112 -24.37 -8.47 -18.71
C CYS A 112 -24.84 -9.42 -17.61
N GLY A 113 -25.47 -8.91 -16.55
CA GLY A 113 -25.99 -9.72 -15.44
C GLY A 113 -24.93 -10.34 -14.52
N ARG A 114 -23.63 -10.13 -14.78
CA ARG A 114 -22.55 -10.67 -13.94
C ARG A 114 -22.44 -9.88 -12.63
N SER A 115 -22.18 -10.58 -11.53
CA SER A 115 -21.78 -9.93 -10.28
C SER A 115 -20.36 -9.37 -10.39
N PHE A 116 -20.12 -8.23 -9.73
CA PHE A 116 -18.81 -7.59 -9.66
C PHE A 116 -18.71 -6.75 -8.39
N PHE A 117 -17.48 -6.57 -7.89
CA PHE A 117 -17.22 -5.70 -6.75
C PHE A 117 -16.96 -4.25 -7.19
N SER A 118 -17.65 -3.31 -6.56
CA SER A 118 -17.47 -1.87 -6.80
C SER A 118 -16.78 -1.19 -5.63
N TYR A 119 -15.63 -0.57 -5.89
CA TYR A 119 -14.86 0.14 -4.87
C TYR A 119 -15.45 1.53 -4.57
N ALA A 120 -15.84 1.76 -3.32
CA ALA A 120 -16.35 3.02 -2.76
C ALA A 120 -17.45 3.68 -3.62
N ASN A 121 -18.22 2.85 -4.34
CA ASN A 121 -19.29 3.30 -5.23
C ASN A 121 -20.40 2.24 -5.27
N PRO A 122 -21.31 2.22 -4.28
CA PRO A 122 -22.45 1.29 -4.24
C PRO A 122 -23.42 1.49 -5.41
N ASN A 123 -23.37 2.63 -6.09
CA ASN A 123 -24.30 3.00 -7.15
C ASN A 123 -23.79 2.66 -8.56
N ARG A 124 -22.69 1.91 -8.67
CA ARG A 124 -22.11 1.57 -9.98
C ARG A 124 -23.01 0.58 -10.73
N LYS A 125 -23.48 0.97 -11.92
CA LYS A 125 -24.44 0.19 -12.72
C LYS A 125 -23.78 -0.89 -13.60
N PHE A 126 -22.51 -0.70 -13.98
CA PHE A 126 -21.82 -1.52 -14.97
C PHE A 126 -20.48 -2.03 -14.47
N CYS A 127 -20.20 -3.32 -14.72
CA CYS A 127 -18.94 -3.95 -14.32
C CYS A 127 -17.73 -3.38 -15.07
N SER A 128 -17.93 -2.84 -16.27
CA SER A 128 -16.87 -2.36 -17.16
C SER A 128 -17.35 -1.21 -18.05
N HIS A 129 -16.40 -0.45 -18.60
CA HIS A 129 -16.67 0.60 -19.57
C HIS A 129 -17.36 0.03 -20.83
N SER A 130 -16.98 -1.16 -21.28
CA SER A 130 -17.63 -1.82 -22.42
C SER A 130 -19.11 -2.12 -22.15
N CYS A 131 -19.46 -2.56 -20.94
CA CYS A 131 -20.87 -2.77 -20.55
C CYS A 131 -21.67 -1.46 -20.48
N TYR A 132 -21.05 -0.37 -20.07
CA TYR A 132 -21.66 0.97 -20.12
C TYR A 132 -21.96 1.37 -21.57
N ILE A 133 -20.96 1.27 -22.46
CA ILE A 133 -21.12 1.62 -23.89
C ILE A 133 -22.19 0.73 -24.54
N GLN A 134 -22.15 -0.58 -24.32
CA GLN A 134 -23.10 -1.51 -24.92
C GLN A 134 -24.54 -1.25 -24.46
N SER A 135 -24.73 -0.97 -23.17
CA SER A 135 -26.05 -0.65 -22.63
C SER A 135 -26.59 0.69 -23.11
N ARG A 136 -25.73 1.69 -23.29
CA ARG A 136 -26.14 3.04 -23.69
C ARG A 136 -26.42 3.10 -25.20
N PHE A 137 -25.54 2.53 -26.02
CA PHE A 137 -25.52 2.80 -27.47
C PHE A 137 -26.00 1.62 -28.33
N TYR A 138 -26.06 0.39 -27.81
CA TYR A 138 -26.25 -0.81 -28.64
C TYR A 138 -27.42 -1.72 -28.22
N LYS A 139 -28.02 -1.54 -27.03
CA LYS A 139 -29.27 -2.21 -26.65
C LYS A 139 -30.44 -1.25 -26.91
N GLY A 140 -31.37 -1.67 -27.77
CA GLY A 140 -32.36 -0.85 -28.45
C GLY A 140 -33.17 0.11 -27.57
N GLY A 141 -33.27 1.35 -28.07
CA GLY A 141 -34.02 2.46 -27.51
C GLY A 141 -33.23 3.77 -27.65
N HIS A 142 -33.30 4.41 -28.82
CA HIS A 142 -32.82 5.78 -29.02
C HIS A 142 -33.50 6.70 -28.01
N ASN A 143 -32.83 6.97 -26.88
CA ASN A 143 -33.16 8.06 -25.98
C ASN A 143 -31.95 9.01 -25.92
N ASP A 144 -31.51 9.50 -27.08
CA ASP A 144 -30.74 10.73 -27.15
C ASP A 144 -31.73 11.90 -27.14
N GLN A 145 -32.14 12.32 -25.94
CA GLN A 145 -32.44 13.72 -25.72
C GLN A 145 -31.11 14.35 -25.30
N SER A 146 -30.39 14.91 -26.27
CA SER A 146 -29.21 15.72 -25.99
C SER A 146 -29.60 16.85 -25.05
N THR A 147 -29.01 16.90 -23.85
CA THR A 147 -29.10 18.08 -23.01
C THR A 147 -28.28 19.18 -23.68
N ASN A 148 -28.94 20.03 -24.47
CA ASN A 148 -28.38 21.26 -25.01
C ASN A 148 -28.31 22.31 -23.90
N TYR A 149 -27.42 22.15 -22.92
CA TYR A 149 -26.98 23.26 -22.07
C TYR A 149 -25.54 23.00 -21.63
N GLY A 150 -24.65 23.84 -22.16
CA GLY A 150 -23.24 23.90 -21.84
C GLY A 150 -22.66 25.16 -22.47
N ASP A 151 -23.18 26.31 -22.04
CA ASP A 151 -22.43 27.57 -22.00
C ASP A 151 -21.31 27.48 -20.95
#